data_AF-A0A524AJS4-F1
#
_entry.id   AF-A0A524AJS4-F1
#
_cell.length_a   1.000
_cell.length_b   1.000
_cell.length_c   1.000
_cell.angle_alpha   90.00
_cell.angle_beta   90.00
_cell.angle_gamma   90.00
#
_symmetry.space_group_name_H-M   'P 1'
#
loop_
_entity.id
_entity.type
_entity.pdbx_description
1 polymer ?
#
loop_
_entity_poly.entity_id
_entity_poly.type
_entity_poly.pdbx_seq_one_letter_code
_entity_poly.pdbx_strand_id
1 'polypeptide(L)'
;MAHIKTAISLREDLFEQVETLASEMKISRSRLFVLALEEFFQRHQSQQLLERINAAYDDAPDPSEQVLRRRMRRQHRQIVEGEW
;
A
#
# COMPACT_ATOMS: atom_id res chain seq x y z
N MET A 1 -6.42 1.13 -26.48
CA MET A 1 -5.28 1.94 -26.01
C MET A 1 -4.01 1.42 -26.67
N ALA A 2 -3.03 2.29 -26.93
CA ALA A 2 -1.76 1.86 -27.51
C ALA A 2 -0.91 1.14 -26.46
N HIS A 3 -0.35 -0.01 -26.80
CA HIS A 3 0.62 -0.73 -25.96
C HIS A 3 2.04 -0.36 -26.37
N ILE A 4 2.87 0.04 -25.41
CA ILE A 4 4.29 0.33 -25.62
C ILE A 4 5.09 -0.90 -25.20
N LYS A 5 6.03 -1.33 -26.05
CA LYS A 5 6.99 -2.39 -25.73
C LYS A 5 8.30 -1.77 -25.29
N THR A 6 8.79 -2.17 -24.13
CA THR A 6 10.02 -1.66 -23.55
C THR A 6 10.88 -2.84 -23.11
N ALA A 7 12.16 -2.82 -23.46
CA ALA A 7 13.13 -3.78 -22.94
C ALA A 7 13.66 -3.26 -21.60
N ILE A 8 13.71 -4.13 -20.59
CA ILE A 8 14.24 -3.82 -19.26
C ILE A 8 15.35 -4.81 -18.93
N SER A 9 16.41 -4.33 -18.27
CA SER A 9 17.44 -5.20 -17.71
C SER A 9 16.99 -5.67 -16.32
N LEU A 10 17.06 -6.97 -16.08
CA LEU A 10 16.70 -7.59 -14.81
C LEU A 10 17.83 -8.52 -14.39
N ARG A 11 17.96 -8.71 -13.07
CA ARG A 11 18.81 -9.79 -12.55
C ARG A 11 18.18 -11.14 -12.91
N GLU A 12 19.01 -12.13 -13.18
CA GLU A 12 18.56 -13.47 -13.61
C GLU A 12 17.67 -14.14 -12.54
N ASP A 13 18.06 -14.06 -11.26
CA ASP A 13 17.31 -14.59 -10.12
C ASP A 13 15.88 -14.04 -10.03
N LEU A 14 15.71 -12.75 -10.34
CA LEU A 14 14.40 -12.10 -10.35
C LEU A 14 13.57 -12.53 -11.56
N PHE A 15 14.21 -12.70 -12.73
CA PHE A 15 13.54 -13.16 -13.92
C PHE A 15 12.96 -14.58 -13.74
N GLU A 16 13.72 -15.48 -13.13
CA GLU A 16 13.25 -16.84 -12.81
C GLU A 16 12.07 -16.85 -11.84
N GLN A 17 12.10 -15.98 -10.82
CA GLN A 17 10.97 -15.80 -9.89
C GLN A 17 9.72 -15.29 -10.61
N VAL A 18 9.87 -14.33 -11.52
CA VAL A 18 8.77 -13.80 -12.34
C VAL A 18 8.18 -14.88 -13.23
N GLU A 19 9.01 -15.69 -13.88
CA GLU A 19 8.53 -16.81 -14.73
C GLU A 19 7.75 -17.84 -13.92
N THR A 20 8.28 -18.22 -12.75
CA THR A 20 7.62 -19.18 -11.85
C THR A 20 6.26 -18.66 -11.40
N LEU A 21 6.20 -17.43 -10.90
CA LEU A 21 4.95 -16.82 -10.42
C LEU A 21 3.93 -16.62 -11.56
N ALA A 22 4.37 -16.18 -12.74
CA ALA A 22 3.49 -16.01 -13.89
C ALA A 22 2.88 -17.36 -14.32
N SER A 23 3.66 -18.44 -14.28
CA SER A 23 3.20 -19.81 -14.55
C SER A 23 2.18 -20.28 -13.53
N GLU A 24 2.47 -20.13 -12.23
CA GLU A 24 1.55 -20.48 -11.12
C GLU A 24 0.21 -19.75 -11.23
N MET A 25 0.26 -18.45 -11.54
CA MET A 25 -0.91 -17.60 -11.73
C MET A 25 -1.60 -17.80 -13.09
N LYS A 26 -1.00 -18.58 -14.01
CA LYS A 26 -1.48 -18.82 -15.37
C LYS A 26 -1.69 -17.53 -16.19
N ILE A 27 -0.78 -16.57 -16.06
CA ILE A 27 -0.79 -15.31 -16.80
C ILE A 27 0.52 -15.11 -17.55
N SER A 28 0.54 -14.19 -18.52
CA SER A 28 1.79 -13.83 -19.19
C SER A 28 2.68 -13.01 -18.26
N ARG A 29 4.01 -13.11 -18.45
CA ARG A 29 4.99 -12.18 -17.84
C ARG A 29 4.58 -10.71 -17.95
N SER A 30 4.20 -10.29 -19.15
CA SER A 30 3.81 -8.90 -19.41
C SER A 30 2.60 -8.49 -18.56
N ARG A 31 1.64 -9.40 -18.35
CA ARG A 31 0.50 -9.15 -17.46
C ARG A 31 0.94 -9.05 -16.02
N LEU A 32 1.82 -9.94 -15.56
CA LEU A 32 2.37 -9.89 -14.21
C LEU A 32 3.11 -8.57 -13.94
N PHE A 33 3.94 -8.10 -14.88
CA PHE A 33 4.62 -6.80 -14.76
C PHE A 33 3.63 -5.63 -14.67
N VAL A 34 2.57 -5.63 -15.49
CA VAL A 34 1.53 -4.59 -15.41
C VAL A 34 0.85 -4.59 -14.04
N LEU A 35 0.44 -5.75 -13.54
CA LEU A 35 -0.18 -5.88 -12.22
C LEU A 35 0.74 -5.40 -11.10
N ALA A 36 2.02 -5.80 -11.16
CA ALA A 36 3.00 -5.39 -10.16
C ALA A 36 3.22 -3.86 -10.15
N LEU A 37 3.26 -3.23 -11.33
CA LEU A 37 3.39 -1.78 -11.45
C LEU A 37 2.15 -1.04 -10.95
N GLU A 38 0.95 -1.49 -11.32
CA GLU A 38 -0.31 -0.92 -10.84
C GLU A 38 -0.38 -0.96 -9.31
N GLU A 39 -0.10 -2.12 -8.71
CA GLU A 39 -0.05 -2.30 -7.26
C GLU A 39 1.02 -1.43 -6.60
N PHE A 40 2.22 -1.34 -7.20
CA PHE A 40 3.30 -0.51 -6.68
C PHE A 40 2.90 0.98 -6.65
N PHE A 41 2.30 1.49 -7.73
CA PHE A 41 1.82 2.88 -7.77
C PHE A 41 0.71 3.12 -6.75
N GLN A 42 -0.25 2.20 -6.61
CA GLN A 42 -1.32 2.34 -5.64
C GLN A 42 -0.80 2.39 -4.20
N ARG A 43 0.15 1.51 -3.85
CA ARG A 43 0.80 1.52 -2.53
C ARG A 43 1.56 2.82 -2.29
N HIS A 44 2.33 3.27 -3.28
CA HIS A 44 3.10 4.51 -3.15
C HIS A 44 2.20 5.74 -3.00
N GLN A 45 1.11 5.84 -3.77
CA GLN A 45 0.12 6.90 -3.64
C GLN A 45 -0.55 6.89 -2.26
N SER A 46 -0.86 5.70 -1.75
CA SER A 46 -1.46 5.54 -0.41
C SER A 46 -0.51 6.00 0.70
N GLN A 47 0.79 5.69 0.57
CA GLN A 47 1.83 6.17 1.49
C GLN A 47 1.97 7.70 1.44
N GLN A 48 2.04 8.28 0.24
CA GLN A 48 2.11 9.74 0.09
C GLN A 48 0.87 10.44 0.67
N LEU A 49 -0.32 9.85 0.51
CA LEU A 49 -1.53 10.39 1.11
C LEU A 49 -1.46 10.35 2.64
N LEU A 50 -1.02 9.23 3.21
CA LEU A 50 -0.83 9.09 4.66
C LEU A 50 0.19 10.10 5.20
N GLU A 51 1.31 10.29 4.52
CA GLU A 51 2.33 11.28 4.88
C GLU A 51 1.75 12.70 4.88
N ARG A 52 0.94 13.05 3.87
CA ARG A 52 0.27 14.37 3.81
C ARG A 52 -0.75 14.56 4.93
N ILE A 53 -1.50 13.51 5.27
CA ILE A 53 -2.44 13.55 6.39
C ILE A 53 -1.65 13.78 7.69
N ASN A 54 -0.60 13.00 7.94
CA ASN A 54 0.22 13.15 9.13
C ASN A 54 0.84 14.56 9.22
N ALA A 55 1.37 15.09 8.12
CA ALA A 55 1.93 16.43 8.07
C ALA A 55 0.89 17.53 8.36
N ALA A 56 -0.37 17.35 7.92
CA ALA A 56 -1.45 18.29 8.21
C ALA A 56 -1.87 18.30 9.69
N TYR A 57 -1.54 17.25 10.45
CA TYR A 57 -1.84 17.10 11.88
C TYR A 57 -0.58 17.04 12.75
N ASP A 58 0.55 17.54 12.25
CA ASP A 58 1.84 17.53 12.97
C ASP A 58 1.87 18.56 14.13
N ASP A 59 0.96 19.54 14.10
CA ASP A 59 0.79 20.52 15.17
C ASP A 59 0.29 19.87 16.48
N ALA A 60 0.59 20.54 17.60
CA ALA A 60 0.10 20.10 18.90
C ALA A 60 -1.44 20.16 18.93
N PRO A 61 -2.11 19.07 19.36
CA PRO A 61 -3.57 19.00 19.29
C PRO A 61 -4.22 20.00 20.24
N ASP A 62 -5.26 20.67 19.76
CA ASP A 62 -6.00 21.63 20.57
C ASP A 62 -6.77 20.94 21.72
N PRO A 63 -7.25 21.67 22.74
CA PRO A 63 -7.95 21.07 23.88
C PRO A 63 -9.18 20.23 23.48
N SER A 64 -9.91 20.63 22.44
CA SER A 64 -11.07 19.90 21.93
C SER A 64 -10.65 18.58 21.24
N GLU A 65 -9.57 18.61 20.47
CA GLU A 65 -8.98 17.42 19.84
C GLU A 65 -8.45 16.44 20.89
N GLN A 66 -7.85 16.94 21.97
CA GLN A 66 -7.39 16.10 23.08
C GLN A 66 -8.55 15.38 23.77
N VAL A 67 -9.68 16.07 24.00
CA VAL A 67 -10.89 15.46 24.56
C VAL A 67 -11.45 14.40 23.61
N LEU A 68 -11.53 14.70 22.32
CA LEU A 68 -11.98 13.76 21.29
C LEU A 68 -11.08 12.51 21.23
N ARG A 69 -9.75 12.69 21.21
CA ARG A 69 -8.78 11.58 21.22
C ARG A 69 -8.93 10.69 22.46
N ARG A 70 -9.17 11.26 23.64
CA ARG A 70 -9.43 10.47 24.87
C ARG A 70 -10.71 9.63 24.75
N ARG A 71 -11.79 10.20 24.21
CA ARG A 71 -13.06 9.49 23.98
C ARG A 71 -12.90 8.35 22.97
N MET A 72 -12.24 8.62 21.84
CA MET A 72 -11.93 7.65 20.79
C MET A 72 -11.14 6.45 21.36
N ARG A 73 -10.09 6.70 22.15
CA ARG A 73 -9.28 5.64 22.79
C ARG A 73 -10.10 4.76 23.74
N ARG A 74 -10.99 5.36 24.53
CA ARG A 74 -11.87 4.60 25.44
C ARG A 74 -12.82 3.70 24.65
N GLN A 75 -13.43 4.21 23.59
CA GLN A 75 -14.34 3.44 22.74
C GLN A 75 -13.61 2.30 22.02
N HIS A 76 -12.43 2.59 21.45
CA HIS A 76 -11.63 1.56 20.78
C HIS A 76 -11.25 0.42 21.72
N ARG A 77 -10.85 0.73 22.95
CA ARG A 77 -10.55 -0.28 23.98
C ARG A 77 -11.75 -1.21 24.23
N GLN A 78 -12.95 -0.65 24.37
CA GLN A 78 -14.17 -1.45 24.60
C GLN A 78 -14.52 -2.37 23.43
N ILE A 79 -14.17 -1.99 22.20
CA ILE A 79 -14.41 -2.81 21.01
C ILE A 79 -13.40 -3.97 20.94
N VAL A 80 -12.15 -3.74 21.32
CA VAL A 80 -11.06 -4.72 21.18
C VAL A 80 -10.94 -5.67 22.40
N GLU A 81 -11.44 -5.27 23.57
CA GLU A 81 -11.34 -6.06 24.82
C GLU A 81 -12.01 -7.46 24.78
N GLY A 82 -12.81 -7.78 23.75
CA GLY A 82 -13.45 -9.10 23.58
C GLY A 82 -12.97 -9.91 22.38
N GLU A 83 -11.96 -9.45 21.64
CA GLU A 83 -11.51 -10.03 20.36
C GLU A 83 -10.21 -10.86 20.46
N TRP A 84 -9.85 -11.34 21.67
CA TRP A 84 -8.66 -12.18 21.89
C TRP A 84 -8.99 -13.45 22.66
#